data_AF-A0A1X1R490-F1
#
_entry.id   AF-A0A1X1R490-F1
#
_cell.length_a   1.000
_cell.length_b   1.000
_cell.length_c   1.000
_cell.angle_alpha   90.00
_cell.angle_beta   90.00
_cell.angle_gamma   90.00
#
_symmetry.space_group_name_H-M   'P 1'
#
loop_
_entity.id
_entity.type
_entity.pdbx_description
1 polymer ?
#
loop_
_entity_poly.entity_id
_entity_poly.type
_entity_poly.pdbx_seq_one_letter_code
_entity_poly.pdbx_strand_id
1 'polypeptide(L)'
;MKADAKGHEEEDVRRLREFAAFDKFTDSDLDRLVRAAHHTSQSKPWPLIREQTPSDDCYILLSGEVGVYVGHDRVAVLGPGEVIGESALRQGKLRSATVTTIGPAEVLRIERDDLARLLEEIPALRETMDAVSAKHVAVDLPAKPKSGRTKLNASVPAELAERFEQAAGNAGVAVAAALEDALTQWIHRNGAADS
;
A
#
# COMPACT_ATOMS: atom_id res chain seq x y z
N MET A 1 -2.70 -32.85 -3.96
CA MET A 1 -2.78 -31.70 -3.03
C MET A 1 -1.47 -31.37 -2.31
N LYS A 2 -0.68 -32.32 -1.77
CA LYS A 2 0.67 -31.99 -1.24
C LYS A 2 1.74 -31.76 -2.32
N ALA A 3 1.59 -32.36 -3.50
CA ALA A 3 2.53 -32.21 -4.62
C ALA A 3 2.49 -30.79 -5.23
N ASP A 4 1.29 -30.20 -5.31
CA ASP A 4 1.06 -28.90 -5.94
C ASP A 4 1.58 -27.73 -5.09
N ALA A 5 1.43 -27.82 -3.76
CA ALA A 5 1.99 -26.84 -2.82
C ALA A 5 3.53 -26.88 -2.79
N LYS A 6 4.12 -28.08 -2.84
CA LYS A 6 5.58 -28.24 -2.82
C LYS A 6 6.25 -27.71 -4.10
N GLY A 7 5.58 -27.83 -5.25
CA GLY A 7 6.07 -27.28 -6.51
C GLY A 7 6.14 -25.75 -6.51
N HIS A 8 5.17 -25.07 -5.89
CA HIS A 8 5.23 -23.62 -5.72
C HIS A 8 6.31 -23.18 -4.73
N GLU A 9 6.55 -23.92 -3.64
CA GLU A 9 7.62 -23.60 -2.69
C GLU A 9 9.01 -23.60 -3.37
N GLU A 10 9.31 -24.64 -4.17
CA GLU A 10 10.60 -24.76 -4.88
C GLU A 10 10.78 -23.65 -5.94
N GLU A 11 9.70 -23.30 -6.64
CA GLU A 11 9.65 -22.18 -7.59
C GLU A 11 9.91 -20.84 -6.89
N ASP A 12 9.25 -20.59 -5.76
CA ASP A 12 9.38 -19.34 -5.00
C ASP A 12 10.80 -19.19 -4.42
N VAL A 13 11.40 -20.27 -3.89
CA VAL A 13 12.81 -20.26 -3.46
C VAL A 13 13.72 -19.89 -4.63
N ARG A 14 13.49 -20.46 -5.82
CA ARG A 14 14.30 -20.15 -7.01
C ARG A 14 14.20 -18.68 -7.38
N ARG A 15 12.99 -18.11 -7.38
CA ARG A 15 12.76 -16.69 -7.69
C ARG A 15 13.41 -15.76 -6.66
N LEU A 16 13.31 -16.08 -5.37
CA LEU A 16 13.94 -15.25 -4.34
C LEU A 16 15.45 -15.14 -4.54
N ARG A 17 16.13 -16.19 -5.03
CA ARG A 17 17.57 -16.13 -5.36
C ARG A 17 17.92 -15.20 -6.50
N GLU A 18 16.98 -14.82 -7.35
CA GLU A 18 17.22 -13.89 -8.45
C GLU A 18 17.27 -12.43 -7.97
N PHE A 19 16.83 -12.16 -6.74
CA PHE A 19 16.74 -10.83 -6.17
C PHE A 19 17.93 -10.52 -5.26
N ALA A 20 18.64 -9.42 -5.55
CA ALA A 20 19.81 -8.98 -4.77
C ALA A 20 19.53 -8.75 -3.27
N ALA A 21 18.28 -8.46 -2.91
CA ALA A 21 17.87 -8.33 -1.50
C ALA A 21 18.05 -9.64 -0.70
N PHE A 22 18.13 -10.79 -1.39
CA PHE A 22 18.21 -12.11 -0.79
C PHE A 22 19.58 -12.79 -0.98
N ASP A 23 20.59 -12.10 -1.52
CA ASP A 23 21.94 -12.65 -1.78
C ASP A 23 22.63 -13.20 -0.52
N LYS A 24 22.26 -12.71 0.66
CA LYS A 24 22.83 -13.14 1.95
C LYS A 24 22.09 -14.31 2.60
N PHE A 25 20.98 -14.76 2.02
CA PHE A 25 20.18 -15.85 2.57
C PHE A 25 20.79 -17.19 2.14
N THR A 26 20.89 -18.12 3.08
CA THR A 26 21.22 -19.50 2.73
C THR A 26 20.01 -20.19 2.13
N ASP A 27 20.24 -21.31 1.45
CA ASP A 27 19.16 -22.17 0.92
C ASP A 27 18.15 -22.55 2.01
N SER A 28 18.65 -22.88 3.21
CA SER A 28 17.79 -23.19 4.36
C SER A 28 17.00 -21.98 4.87
N ASP A 29 17.51 -20.75 4.71
CA ASP A 29 16.78 -19.55 5.12
C ASP A 29 15.64 -19.28 4.15
N LEU A 30 15.88 -19.39 2.85
CA LEU A 30 14.87 -19.23 1.81
C LEU A 30 13.78 -20.29 1.94
N ASP A 31 14.15 -21.55 2.20
CA ASP A 31 13.19 -22.62 2.46
C ASP A 31 12.30 -22.31 3.67
N ARG A 32 12.88 -21.83 4.78
CA ARG A 32 12.11 -21.46 5.98
C ARG A 32 11.17 -20.30 5.72
N LEU A 33 11.67 -19.28 5.02
CA LEU A 33 10.91 -18.08 4.66
C LEU A 33 9.69 -18.45 3.79
N VAL A 34 9.90 -19.22 2.73
CA VAL A 34 8.83 -19.63 1.80
C VAL A 34 7.82 -20.55 2.49
N ARG A 35 8.27 -21.48 3.34
CA ARG A 35 7.37 -22.36 4.11
C ARG A 35 6.46 -21.63 5.09
N ALA A 36 6.93 -20.51 5.63
CA ALA A 36 6.19 -19.66 6.55
C ALA A 36 5.33 -18.62 5.81
N ALA A 37 5.46 -18.49 4.49
CA ALA A 37 4.73 -17.52 3.69
C ALA A 37 3.54 -18.14 2.96
N HIS A 38 2.57 -17.30 2.63
CA HIS A 38 1.44 -17.63 1.78
C HIS A 38 1.61 -16.99 0.40
N HIS A 39 1.87 -17.81 -0.61
CA HIS A 39 1.86 -17.37 -2.00
C HIS A 39 0.46 -16.89 -2.40
N THR A 40 0.37 -15.69 -2.95
CA THR A 40 -0.87 -15.13 -3.52
C THR A 40 -0.62 -14.52 -4.89
N SER A 41 -1.45 -14.88 -5.86
CA SER A 41 -1.46 -14.27 -7.20
C SER A 41 -2.71 -13.42 -7.38
N GLN A 42 -2.55 -12.24 -7.98
CA GLN A 42 -3.65 -11.35 -8.34
C GLN A 42 -3.55 -10.98 -9.81
N SER A 43 -4.69 -10.89 -10.49
CA SER A 43 -4.79 -10.46 -11.88
C SER A 43 -5.23 -9.00 -12.05
N LYS A 44 -5.62 -8.34 -10.95
CA LYS A 44 -6.14 -6.97 -10.91
C LYS A 44 -5.47 -6.19 -9.79
N PRO A 45 -5.54 -4.84 -9.83
CA PRO A 45 -5.10 -4.02 -8.72
C PRO A 45 -5.73 -4.45 -7.39
N TRP A 46 -4.90 -4.69 -6.40
CA TRP A 46 -5.30 -5.18 -5.08
C TRP A 46 -4.51 -4.47 -3.98
N PRO A 47 -5.19 -3.85 -2.99
CA PRO A 47 -4.51 -3.24 -1.86
C PRO A 47 -3.95 -4.30 -0.92
N LEU A 48 -2.63 -4.40 -0.86
CA LEU A 48 -1.88 -5.26 0.07
C LEU A 48 -1.85 -4.65 1.47
N ILE A 49 -1.68 -3.32 1.53
CA ILE A 49 -1.62 -2.53 2.77
C ILE A 49 -2.53 -1.33 2.60
N ARG A 50 -3.27 -0.98 3.66
CA ARG A 50 -4.05 0.25 3.73
C ARG A 50 -3.43 1.18 4.78
N GLU A 51 -3.35 2.47 4.46
CA GLU A 51 -2.92 3.47 5.44
C GLU A 51 -3.88 3.52 6.65
N GLN A 52 -3.36 3.92 7.80
CA GLN A 52 -4.12 4.12 9.03
C GLN A 52 -4.82 2.85 9.57
N THR A 53 -4.40 1.66 9.14
CA THR A 53 -4.86 0.40 9.72
C THR A 53 -3.83 -0.19 10.68
N PRO A 54 -4.29 -0.90 11.73
CA PRO A 54 -3.46 -1.88 12.42
C PRO A 54 -3.36 -3.09 11.50
N SER A 55 -2.19 -3.36 10.98
CA SER A 55 -1.96 -4.56 10.21
C SER A 55 -0.49 -4.87 10.30
N ASP A 56 -0.19 -6.15 10.42
CA ASP A 56 1.08 -6.59 10.96
C ASP A 56 1.76 -7.58 10.00
N ASP A 57 1.24 -7.70 8.78
CA ASP A 57 1.75 -8.58 7.74
C ASP A 57 2.85 -7.90 6.90
N CYS A 58 3.78 -8.71 6.40
CA CYS A 58 4.79 -8.29 5.45
C CYS A 58 4.56 -8.99 4.11
N TYR A 59 4.96 -8.34 3.03
CA TYR A 59 4.85 -8.88 1.69
C TYR A 59 6.20 -8.85 0.98
N ILE A 60 6.49 -9.88 0.18
CA ILE A 60 7.61 -9.88 -0.77
C ILE A 60 7.01 -9.95 -2.17
N LEU A 61 7.38 -9.01 -3.04
CA LEU A 61 6.88 -8.97 -4.41
C LEU A 61 7.70 -9.93 -5.29
N LEU A 62 7.08 -10.98 -5.80
CA LEU A 62 7.72 -11.97 -6.69
C LEU A 62 7.65 -11.54 -8.16
N SER A 63 6.55 -10.87 -8.56
CA SER A 63 6.37 -10.35 -9.92
C SER A 63 5.37 -9.20 -9.95
N GLY A 64 5.42 -8.40 -11.02
CA GLY A 64 4.56 -7.23 -11.20
C GLY A 64 5.10 -5.98 -10.50
N GLU A 65 4.23 -5.00 -10.29
CA GLU A 65 4.56 -3.71 -9.68
C GLU A 65 3.50 -3.30 -8.64
N VAL A 66 3.94 -2.60 -7.61
CA VAL A 66 3.05 -1.98 -6.62
C VAL A 66 3.27 -0.48 -6.56
N GLY A 67 2.19 0.27 -6.40
CA GLY A 67 2.25 1.70 -6.08
C GLY A 67 2.13 1.90 -4.57
N VAL A 68 2.94 2.83 -4.05
CA VAL A 68 2.87 3.32 -2.67
C VAL A 68 2.20 4.68 -2.68
N TYR A 69 1.15 4.83 -1.85
CA TYR A 69 0.29 6.00 -1.82
C TYR A 69 0.19 6.57 -0.40
N VAL A 70 0.25 7.89 -0.29
CA VAL A 70 -0.04 8.62 0.95
C VAL A 70 -1.24 9.53 0.69
N GLY A 71 -2.41 9.20 1.24
CA GLY A 71 -3.67 9.76 0.78
C GLY A 71 -3.92 9.41 -0.70
N HIS A 72 -3.92 10.42 -1.57
CA HIS A 72 -4.18 10.27 -3.00
C HIS A 72 -2.91 10.32 -3.86
N ASP A 73 -1.78 10.72 -3.29
CA ASP A 73 -0.55 10.93 -4.03
C ASP A 73 0.25 9.61 -4.10
N ARG A 74 0.63 9.21 -5.32
CA ARG A 74 1.55 8.09 -5.53
C ARG A 74 2.98 8.57 -5.31
N VAL A 75 3.58 8.13 -4.21
CA VAL A 75 4.91 8.59 -3.77
C VAL A 75 6.05 7.69 -4.26
N ALA A 76 5.76 6.42 -4.57
CA ALA A 76 6.73 5.48 -5.11
C ALA A 76 6.08 4.35 -5.92
N VAL A 77 6.88 3.67 -6.72
CA VAL A 77 6.55 2.39 -7.37
C VAL A 77 7.66 1.41 -7.01
N LEU A 78 7.27 0.20 -6.56
CA LEU A 78 8.18 -0.86 -6.17
C LEU A 78 8.01 -2.06 -7.12
N GLY A 79 9.12 -2.73 -7.39
CA GLY A 79 9.19 -3.88 -8.31
C GLY A 79 9.58 -5.19 -7.60
N PRO A 80 9.79 -6.27 -8.37
CA PRO A 80 10.10 -7.59 -7.82
C PRO A 80 11.36 -7.58 -6.94
N GLY A 81 11.34 -8.39 -5.88
CA GLY A 81 12.38 -8.47 -4.86
C GLY A 81 12.26 -7.46 -3.73
N GLU A 82 11.34 -6.49 -3.84
CA GLU A 82 11.08 -5.52 -2.77
C GLU A 82 10.28 -6.16 -1.62
N VAL A 83 10.69 -5.82 -0.39
CA VAL A 83 10.02 -6.19 0.84
C VAL A 83 9.12 -5.02 1.25
N ILE A 84 7.83 -5.28 1.40
CA ILE A 84 6.80 -4.27 1.60
C ILE A 84 6.19 -4.45 2.99
N GLY A 85 6.04 -3.35 3.71
CA GLY A 85 5.37 -3.36 5.00
C GLY A 85 6.31 -3.55 6.18
N GLU A 86 7.60 -3.27 5.98
CA GLU A 86 8.65 -3.17 6.99
C GLU A 86 8.26 -2.27 8.17
N SER A 87 7.45 -1.25 7.88
CA SER A 87 6.87 -0.35 8.86
C SER A 87 6.04 -1.06 9.95
N ALA A 88 5.55 -2.28 9.71
CA ALA A 88 4.80 -3.10 10.67
C ALA A 88 5.60 -3.48 11.92
N LEU A 89 6.93 -3.51 11.83
CA LEU A 89 7.79 -3.87 12.96
C LEU A 89 7.82 -2.79 14.04
N ARG A 90 7.39 -1.57 13.73
CA ARG A 90 7.36 -0.46 14.69
C ARG A 90 6.10 -0.58 15.54
N GLN A 91 6.23 -1.22 16.71
CA GLN A 91 5.14 -1.38 17.67
C GLN A 91 4.38 -0.06 17.93
N GLY A 92 3.05 -0.13 17.86
CA GLY A 92 2.16 0.98 18.21
C GLY A 92 1.95 2.06 17.15
N LYS A 93 2.46 1.88 15.92
CA LYS A 93 2.22 2.82 14.81
C LYS A 93 1.31 2.22 13.74
N LEU A 94 0.32 3.01 13.30
CA LEU A 94 -0.51 2.68 12.14
C LEU A 94 0.33 2.69 10.85
N ARG A 95 -0.16 1.98 9.82
CA ARG A 95 0.44 2.03 8.48
C ARG A 95 0.49 3.48 7.95
N SER A 96 1.67 3.89 7.49
CA SER A 96 1.93 5.25 6.99
C SER A 96 1.45 5.48 5.56
N ALA A 97 1.28 4.41 4.78
CA ALA A 97 0.94 4.46 3.38
C ALA A 97 0.05 3.27 2.99
N THR A 98 -0.72 3.46 1.91
CA THR A 98 -1.42 2.40 1.20
C THR A 98 -0.50 1.82 0.14
N VAL A 99 -0.42 0.49 0.03
CA VAL A 99 0.35 -0.18 -1.02
C VAL A 99 -0.58 -1.08 -1.82
N THR A 100 -0.61 -0.88 -3.13
CA THR A 100 -1.58 -1.53 -4.04
C THR A 100 -0.87 -2.03 -5.29
N THR A 101 -1.13 -3.27 -5.70
CA THR A 101 -0.64 -3.78 -6.99
C THR A 101 -1.22 -2.94 -8.13
N ILE A 102 -0.40 -2.63 -9.14
CA ILE A 102 -0.83 -1.79 -10.28
C ILE A 102 -1.53 -2.64 -11.35
N GLY A 103 -1.19 -3.93 -11.42
CA GLY A 103 -1.74 -4.89 -12.37
C GLY A 103 -1.57 -6.32 -11.84
N PRO A 104 -1.43 -7.31 -12.74
CA PRO A 104 -1.12 -8.67 -12.34
C PRO A 104 0.18 -8.73 -11.53
N ALA A 105 0.14 -9.41 -10.38
CA ALA A 105 1.27 -9.51 -9.47
C ALA A 105 1.20 -10.79 -8.64
N GLU A 106 2.36 -11.31 -8.28
CA GLU A 106 2.52 -12.44 -7.35
C GLU A 106 3.30 -11.99 -6.12
N VAL A 107 2.82 -12.37 -4.94
CA VAL A 107 3.39 -11.94 -3.66
C VAL A 107 3.47 -13.12 -2.68
N LEU A 108 4.50 -13.10 -1.84
CA LEU A 108 4.53 -13.89 -0.61
C LEU A 108 4.00 -13.03 0.53
N ARG A 109 2.91 -13.44 1.18
CA ARG A 109 2.40 -12.80 2.40
C ARG A 109 2.93 -13.54 3.62
N ILE A 110 3.50 -12.81 4.57
CA ILE A 110 4.01 -13.34 5.83
C ILE A 110 3.21 -12.68 6.94
N GLU A 111 2.53 -13.49 7.75
CA GLU A 111 1.77 -12.98 8.90
C GLU A 111 2.70 -12.52 10.02
N ARG A 112 2.21 -11.65 10.90
CA ARG A 112 3.00 -11.04 11.98
C ARG A 112 3.81 -12.04 12.80
N ASP A 113 3.13 -13.08 13.28
CA ASP A 113 3.71 -14.00 14.26
C ASP A 113 4.80 -14.85 13.59
N ASP A 114 4.58 -15.24 12.34
CA ASP A 114 5.57 -15.91 11.52
C ASP A 114 6.75 -14.99 11.20
N LEU A 115 6.50 -13.72 10.87
CA LEU A 115 7.54 -12.73 10.65
C LEU A 115 8.40 -12.52 11.91
N ALA A 116 7.77 -12.40 13.08
CA ALA A 116 8.48 -12.23 14.35
C ALA A 116 9.43 -13.41 14.61
N ARG A 117 8.94 -14.65 14.40
CA ARG A 117 9.76 -15.86 14.49
C ARG A 117 10.90 -15.87 13.47
N LEU A 118 10.60 -15.60 12.20
CA LEU A 118 11.61 -15.57 11.13
C LEU A 118 12.72 -14.54 11.38
N LEU A 119 12.40 -13.40 11.98
CA LEU A 119 13.38 -12.37 12.35
C LEU A 119 14.31 -12.77 13.49
N GLU A 120 13.90 -13.73 14.33
CA GLU A 120 14.77 -14.36 15.34
C GLU A 120 15.64 -15.46 14.72
N GLU A 121 15.08 -16.21 13.76
CA GLU A 121 15.74 -17.37 13.15
C GLU A 121 16.68 -17.01 11.99
N ILE A 122 16.40 -15.93 11.26
CA ILE A 122 17.08 -15.56 10.00
C ILE A 122 17.69 -14.15 10.14
N PRO A 123 18.97 -14.03 10.53
CA PRO A 123 19.64 -12.73 10.65
C PRO A 123 19.64 -11.91 9.34
N ALA A 124 19.76 -12.58 8.19
CA ALA A 124 19.73 -11.92 6.88
C ALA A 124 18.39 -11.22 6.59
N LEU A 125 17.27 -11.77 7.09
CA LEU A 125 15.95 -11.15 6.96
C LEU A 125 15.87 -9.86 7.76
N ARG A 126 16.40 -9.87 8.99
CA ARG A 126 16.48 -8.67 9.83
C ARG A 126 17.32 -7.59 9.17
N GLU A 127 18.50 -7.93 8.67
CA GLU A 127 19.35 -6.98 7.95
C GLU A 127 18.65 -6.39 6.72
N THR A 128 17.92 -7.22 5.98
CA THR A 128 17.15 -6.79 4.80
C THR A 128 16.05 -5.81 5.20
N MET A 129 15.29 -6.12 6.25
CA MET A 129 14.23 -5.23 6.74
C MET A 129 14.77 -3.92 7.31
N ASP A 130 15.90 -3.96 8.01
CA ASP A 130 16.58 -2.77 8.52
C ASP A 130 17.08 -1.90 7.37
N ALA A 131 17.65 -2.50 6.31
CA ALA A 131 18.09 -1.79 5.11
C ALA A 131 16.92 -1.15 4.35
N VAL A 132 15.81 -1.85 4.19
CA VAL A 132 14.58 -1.30 3.57
C VAL A 132 14.03 -0.17 4.42
N SER A 133 13.99 -0.33 5.74
CA SER A 133 13.55 0.72 6.67
C SER A 133 14.45 1.96 6.64
N ALA A 134 15.76 1.79 6.42
CA ALA A 134 16.71 2.90 6.30
C ALA A 134 16.58 3.65 4.97
N LYS A 135 16.28 2.92 3.88
CA LYS A 135 16.02 3.51 2.55
C LYS A 135 14.71 4.30 2.53
N HIS A 136 13.70 3.78 3.21
CA HIS A 136 12.45 4.50 3.45
C HIS A 136 12.64 5.43 4.64
N VAL A 137 13.30 6.59 4.39
CA VAL A 137 13.22 7.74 5.29
C VAL A 137 11.77 7.84 5.70
N ALA A 138 11.50 7.73 7.01
CA ALA A 138 10.19 8.01 7.56
C ALA A 138 9.77 9.30 6.87
N VAL A 139 8.77 9.22 6.00
CA VAL A 139 8.13 10.44 5.54
C VAL A 139 7.53 10.95 6.84
N ASP A 140 8.28 11.81 7.52
CA ASP A 140 7.79 12.67 8.57
C ASP A 140 6.91 13.62 7.79
N LEU A 141 5.75 13.08 7.40
CA LEU A 141 4.73 13.81 6.72
C LEU A 141 4.49 14.97 7.68
N PRO A 142 4.74 16.23 7.27
CA PRO A 142 4.27 17.34 8.09
C PRO A 142 2.83 16.98 8.39
N ALA A 143 2.49 16.87 9.69
CA ALA A 143 1.20 16.37 10.13
C ALA A 143 0.18 17.00 9.20
N LYS A 144 -0.43 16.19 8.31
CA LYS A 144 -1.35 16.69 7.27
C LYS A 144 -2.18 17.72 8.01
N PRO A 145 -2.18 19.02 7.62
CA PRO A 145 -2.99 20.00 8.34
C PRO A 145 -4.33 19.32 8.44
N LYS A 146 -4.79 19.04 9.67
CA LYS A 146 -6.02 18.29 9.88
C LYS A 146 -7.00 19.05 9.01
N SER A 147 -7.34 18.50 7.85
CA SER A 147 -8.45 19.02 7.07
C SER A 147 -9.54 18.82 8.08
N GLY A 148 -9.96 19.91 8.71
CA GLY A 148 -11.10 19.93 9.59
C GLY A 148 -12.24 19.51 8.68
N ARG A 149 -12.43 18.20 8.52
CA ARG A 149 -13.66 17.64 7.99
C ARG A 149 -14.65 17.89 9.08
N THR A 150 -15.11 19.13 9.15
CA THR A 150 -16.33 19.48 9.84
C THR A 150 -17.40 18.69 9.12
N LYS A 151 -18.04 17.76 9.82
CA LYS A 151 -19.20 17.06 9.29
C LYS A 151 -20.31 18.10 9.12
N LEU A 152 -20.35 18.74 7.96
CA LEU A 152 -21.50 19.52 7.53
C LEU A 152 -22.59 18.50 7.20
N ASN A 153 -23.55 18.33 8.11
CA ASN A 153 -24.75 17.54 7.86
C ASN A 153 -25.66 18.33 6.92
N ALA A 154 -25.35 18.30 5.63
CA ALA A 154 -26.22 18.82 4.58
C ALA A 154 -26.72 17.66 3.74
N SER A 155 -28.04 17.46 3.72
CA SER A 155 -28.67 16.58 2.75
C SER A 155 -28.91 17.36 1.46
N VAL A 156 -28.45 16.82 0.33
CA VAL A 156 -28.66 17.42 -0.99
C VAL A 156 -29.81 16.68 -1.68
N PRO A 157 -30.79 17.38 -2.30
CA PRO A 157 -31.83 16.72 -3.09
C PRO A 157 -31.22 15.88 -4.22
N ALA A 158 -31.74 14.67 -4.44
CA ALA A 158 -31.22 13.74 -5.45
C ALA A 158 -31.16 14.36 -6.86
N GLU A 159 -32.20 15.09 -7.25
CA GLU A 159 -32.28 15.74 -8.56
C GLU A 159 -31.17 16.79 -8.78
N LEU A 160 -30.71 17.45 -7.72
CA LEU A 160 -29.60 18.40 -7.81
C LEU A 160 -28.26 17.67 -8.01
N ALA A 161 -28.07 16.54 -7.33
CA ALA A 161 -26.88 15.70 -7.51
C ALA A 161 -26.80 15.17 -8.95
N GLU A 162 -27.90 14.61 -9.46
CA GLU A 162 -27.97 14.08 -10.83
C GLU A 162 -27.68 15.15 -11.90
N ARG A 163 -28.28 16.34 -11.75
CA ARG A 163 -28.01 17.46 -12.67
C ARG A 163 -26.54 17.90 -12.65
N PHE A 164 -25.90 17.85 -11.48
CA PHE A 164 -24.50 18.20 -11.34
C PHE A 164 -23.58 17.15 -11.98
N GLU A 165 -23.84 15.86 -11.73
CA GLU A 165 -23.10 14.76 -12.35
C GLU A 165 -23.20 14.80 -13.88
N GLN A 166 -24.40 15.05 -14.41
CA GLN A 166 -24.62 15.19 -15.84
C GLN A 166 -23.86 16.39 -16.43
N ALA A 167 -23.86 17.53 -15.74
CA ALA A 167 -23.11 18.72 -16.18
C ALA A 167 -21.60 18.48 -16.17
N ALA A 168 -21.06 17.83 -15.13
CA ALA A 168 -19.66 17.46 -15.05
C ALA A 168 -19.27 16.48 -16.17
N GLY A 169 -20.12 15.49 -16.45
CA GLY A 169 -19.95 14.54 -17.55
C GLY A 169 -19.93 15.22 -18.92
N ASN A 170 -20.86 16.14 -19.17
CA ASN A 170 -20.90 16.92 -20.41
C ASN A 170 -19.66 17.82 -20.59
N ALA A 171 -19.10 18.32 -19.49
CA ALA A 171 -17.88 19.11 -19.48
C ALA A 171 -16.59 18.26 -19.55
N GLY A 172 -16.69 16.93 -19.45
CA GLY A 172 -15.53 16.02 -19.45
C GLY A 172 -14.67 16.12 -18.19
N VAL A 173 -15.23 16.58 -17.07
CA VAL A 173 -14.51 16.77 -15.79
C VAL A 173 -15.02 15.77 -14.75
N ALA A 174 -14.13 15.26 -13.91
CA ALA A 174 -14.53 14.39 -12.79
C ALA A 174 -15.44 15.15 -11.80
N VAL A 175 -16.51 14.52 -11.34
CA VAL A 175 -17.53 15.11 -10.45
C VAL A 175 -16.90 15.74 -9.19
N ALA A 176 -15.92 15.08 -8.58
CA ALA A 176 -15.23 15.60 -7.40
C ALA A 176 -14.46 16.91 -7.69
N ALA A 177 -13.76 16.98 -8.82
CA ALA A 177 -13.01 18.17 -9.23
C ALA A 177 -13.95 19.33 -9.60
N ALA A 178 -15.07 19.03 -10.27
CA ALA A 178 -16.10 20.02 -10.58
C ALA A 178 -16.73 20.58 -9.29
N LEU A 179 -16.99 19.72 -8.29
CA LEU A 179 -17.56 20.14 -7.01
C LEU A 179 -16.61 21.05 -6.23
N GLU A 180 -15.31 20.71 -6.22
CA GLU A 180 -14.27 21.50 -5.56
C GLU A 180 -14.13 22.90 -6.19
N ASP A 181 -14.08 22.98 -7.52
CA ASP A 181 -14.05 24.25 -8.25
C ASP A 181 -15.31 25.09 -7.99
N ALA A 182 -16.49 24.46 -8.06
CA ALA A 182 -17.77 25.14 -7.81
C ALA A 182 -17.87 25.72 -6.39
N LEU A 183 -17.46 24.95 -5.37
CA LEU A 183 -17.43 25.41 -3.98
C LEU A 183 -16.41 26.52 -3.78
N THR A 184 -15.22 26.40 -4.39
CA THR A 184 -14.19 27.43 -4.34
C THR A 184 -14.71 28.75 -4.93
N GLN A 185 -15.31 28.71 -6.12
CA GLN A 185 -15.91 29.90 -6.73
C GLN A 185 -17.09 30.46 -5.94
N TRP A 186 -17.90 29.60 -5.30
CA TRP A 186 -18.98 30.05 -4.44
C TRP A 186 -18.45 30.75 -3.19
N ILE A 187 -17.43 30.22 -2.52
CA ILE A 187 -16.79 30.85 -1.36
C ILE A 187 -16.16 32.18 -1.78
N HIS A 188 -15.45 32.26 -2.91
CA HIS A 188 -14.86 33.52 -3.37
C HIS A 188 -15.92 34.58 -3.68
N ARG A 189 -17.05 34.18 -4.28
CA ARG A 189 -18.16 35.10 -4.57
C ARG A 189 -18.89 35.57 -3.31
N ASN A 190 -19.01 34.73 -2.28
CA ASN A 190 -19.82 35.02 -1.10
C ASN A 190 -18.99 35.38 0.15
N GLY A 191 -17.67 35.20 0.12
CA GLY A 191 -16.74 35.50 1.21
C GLY A 191 -16.12 36.90 1.15
N ALA A 192 -16.36 37.68 0.09
CA ALA A 192 -15.83 39.03 -0.09
C ALA A 192 -16.69 40.14 0.57
N ALA A 193 -17.43 39.83 1.64
CA ALA A 193 -18.38 40.74 2.27
C ALA A 193 -18.04 41.17 3.71
N ASP A 194 -16.79 40.99 4.17
CA ASP A 194 -16.29 41.61 5.41
C ASP A 194 -14.99 42.37 5.10
N SER A 195 -15.14 43.66 4.77
CA SER A 195 -14.12 44.70 4.82
C SER A 195 -14.78 46.05 5.04
#